data_AF-A0AAU1ZP10-F1
#
_entry.id   AF-A0AAU1ZP10-F1
#
_cell.length_a   1.000
_cell.length_b   1.000
_cell.length_c   1.000
_cell.angle_alpha   90.00
_cell.angle_beta   90.00
_cell.angle_gamma   90.00
#
_symmetry.space_group_name_H-M   'P 1'
#
loop_
_entity.id
_entity.type
_entity.pdbx_description
1 polymer ?
#
loop_
_entity_poly.entity_id
_entity_poly.type
_entity_poly.pdbx_seq_one_letter_code
_entity_poly.pdbx_strand_id
1 'polypeptide(L)' 'MHDGSSHLNYALYHDRYQRTSDGWKFSERVYEVRYLDSTPLTGSPPRNLAHKHTSTKWG' A
#
# COMPACT_ATOMS: atom_id res chain seq x y z
N MET A 1 14.12 6.93 3.67
CA MET A 1 13.70 7.95 2.70
C MET A 1 12.27 7.62 2.33
N HIS A 2 11.29 8.27 2.95
CA HIS A 2 9.87 8.15 2.57
C HIS A 2 9.56 9.39 1.75
N ASP A 3 9.70 9.29 0.43
CA ASP A 3 9.45 10.38 -0.51
C ASP A 3 7.96 10.56 -0.85
N GLY A 4 7.09 9.72 -0.29
CA GLY A 4 5.65 9.76 -0.56
C GLY A 4 5.29 9.37 -1.98
N SER A 5 6.21 8.73 -2.72
CA SER A 5 5.97 8.27 -4.08
C SER A 5 4.91 7.17 -4.12
N SER A 6 4.13 7.19 -5.19
CA SER A 6 3.17 6.13 -5.54
C SER A 6 3.61 5.49 -6.85
N HIS A 7 3.44 4.17 -6.98
CA HIS A 7 3.84 3.42 -8.17
C HIS A 7 2.70 2.51 -8.65
N LEU A 8 2.57 2.36 -9.97
CA LEU A 8 1.67 1.40 -10.59
C LEU A 8 2.50 0.30 -11.24
N ASN A 9 2.23 -0.96 -10.89
CA ASN A 9 2.88 -2.10 -11.50
C ASN A 9 1.88 -3.23 -11.78
N TYR A 10 2.30 -4.12 -12.66
CA TYR A 10 1.61 -5.35 -13.00
C TYR A 10 2.56 -6.50 -12.69
N ALA A 11 2.12 -7.40 -11.83
CA ALA A 11 3.00 -8.41 -11.25
C ALA A 11 2.30 -9.75 -11.07
N LEU A 12 3.10 -10.80 -10.99
CA LEU A 12 2.67 -12.14 -10.67
C LEU A 12 3.23 -12.56 -9.32
N TYR A 13 2.40 -13.23 -8.55
CA TYR A 13 2.84 -13.93 -7.35
C TYR A 13 3.08 -15.38 -7.69
N HIS A 14 4.30 -15.86 -7.42
CA HIS A 14 4.61 -17.28 -7.41
C HIS A 14 4.69 -17.72 -5.95
N ASP A 15 3.53 -18.11 -5.44
CA ASP A 15 3.39 -18.48 -4.04
C ASP A 15 3.53 -20.00 -3.89
N ARG A 16 4.37 -20.42 -2.95
CA ARG A 16 4.42 -21.81 -2.51
C ARG A 16 3.79 -21.92 -1.14
N TYR A 17 2.81 -22.79 -1.05
CA TYR A 17 2.13 -23.10 0.20
C TYR A 17 2.52 -24.49 0.68
N GLN A 18 2.57 -24.66 2.00
CA GLN A 18 2.74 -25.95 2.65
C GLN A 18 1.50 -26.26 3.48
N ARG A 19 1.07 -27.53 3.43
CA ARG A 19 -0.05 -28.00 4.25
C ARG A 19 0.48 -28.33 5.64
N THR A 20 -0.09 -27.69 6.66
CA THR A 20 0.13 -28.00 8.07
C THR A 20 -1.15 -28.56 8.70
N SER A 21 -1.08 -29.02 9.94
CA SER A 21 -2.25 -29.39 10.74
C SER A 21 -3.28 -28.25 10.82
N ASP A 22 -2.80 -27.01 10.83
CA ASP A 22 -3.62 -25.83 11.10
C ASP A 22 -4.11 -25.14 9.83
N GLY A 23 -3.78 -25.66 8.64
CA GLY A 23 -4.18 -25.04 7.37
C GLY A 23 -3.09 -25.06 6.31
N TRP A 24 -3.31 -24.31 5.24
CA TRP A 24 -2.24 -23.93 4.33
C TRP A 24 -1.47 -22.75 4.91
N LYS A 25 -0.16 -22.79 4.85
CA LYS A 25 0.73 -21.70 5.25
C LYS A 25 1.63 -21.32 4.08
N PHE A 26 1.96 -20.03 3.99
CA PHE A 26 3.00 -19.57 3.08
C PHE A 26 4.35 -20.17 3.46
N SER A 27 5.08 -20.65 2.46
CA SER A 27 6.48 -21.07 2.62
C SER A 27 7.42 -20.15 1.86
N GLU A 28 7.00 -19.67 0.69
CA GLU A 28 7.75 -18.74 -0.14
C GLU A 28 6.80 -17.90 -0.99
N ARG A 29 7.21 -16.66 -1.28
CA ARG A 29 6.59 -15.79 -2.28
C ARG A 29 7.69 -15.20 -3.13
N VAL A 30 7.64 -15.47 -4.44
CA VAL A 30 8.36 -14.66 -5.41
C VAL A 30 7.38 -13.66 -5.99
N TYR A 31 7.67 -12.38 -5.77
CA TYR A 31 6.91 -11.30 -6.37
C TYR A 31 7.61 -10.81 -7.63
N GLU A 32 7.06 -11.17 -8.78
CA GLU A 32 7.64 -10.85 -10.07
C GLU A 32 6.91 -9.68 -10.71
N VAL A 33 7.55 -8.52 -10.74
CA VAL A 33 7.05 -7.38 -11.50
C VAL A 33 7.31 -7.63 -12.98
N ARG A 34 6.24 -7.76 -13.76
CA ARG A 34 6.30 -7.94 -15.21
C ARG A 34 6.41 -6.60 -15.94
N TYR A 35 5.72 -5.59 -15.42
CA TYR A 35 5.73 -4.25 -15.97
C TYR A 35 5.57 -3.22 -14.84
N LEU A 36 6.47 -2.23 -14.83
CA LEU A 36 6.32 -1.02 -14.02
C LEU A 36 5.82 0.07 -14.95
N ASP A 37 4.64 0.61 -14.68
CA ASP A 37 4.14 1.76 -15.40
C ASP A 37 4.75 3.03 -14.81
N SER A 38 5.59 3.70 -15.59
CA SER A 38 6.23 4.96 -15.20
C SER A 38 5.41 6.19 -15.57
N THR A 39 4.20 6.03 -16.11
CA THR A 39 3.29 7.15 -16.38
C THR A 39 2.94 7.83 -15.06
N PRO A 40 3.00 9.17 -14.97
CA PRO A 40 2.62 9.89 -13.75
C PRO A 40 1.19 9.51 -13.31
N LEU A 41 1.08 9.07 -12.06
CA LEU A 41 -0.22 8.70 -11.49
C LEU A 41 -1.12 9.93 -11.39
N THR A 42 -2.39 9.75 -11.76
CA THR A 42 -3.41 10.77 -11.58
C THR A 42 -3.84 10.85 -10.12
N GLY A 43 -4.40 12.01 -9.73
CA GLY A 43 -4.85 12.26 -8.37
C GLY A 43 -3.86 13.06 -7.54
N SER A 44 -4.30 13.44 -6.34
CA SER A 44 -3.48 14.13 -5.35
C SER A 44 -3.91 13.63 -3.98
N PRO A 45 -3.00 13.58 -2.99
CA PRO A 45 -3.39 13.23 -1.63
C PRO A 45 -4.53 14.14 -1.16
N PRO A 46 -5.47 13.63 -0.34
CA PRO A 46 -6.52 14.46 0.21
C PRO A 46 -5.89 15.66 0.92
N ARG A 47 -6.41 16.86 0.61
CA ARG A 47 -5.96 18.08 1.26
C ARG A 47 -6.32 17.93 2.73
N ASN A 48 -5.33 17.92 3.62
CA ASN A 48 -5.58 18.02 5.06
C ASN A 48 -6.30 19.35 5.31
N LEU A 49 -7.63 19.33 5.31
CA LEU A 49 -8.43 20.39 5.89
C LEU A 49 -8.12 20.28 7.38
N ALA A 50 -7.13 21.06 7.83
CA ALA A 50 -6.80 21.17 9.24
C ALA A 50 -8.12 21.30 10.00
N HIS A 51 -8.43 20.30 10.84
CA HIS A 51 -9.52 20.42 11.78
C HIS A 51 -9.25 21.71 12.55
N LYS A 52 -10.03 22.75 12.28
CA LYS A 52 -10.02 23.96 13.08
C LYS A 52 -10.45 23.49 14.47
N HIS A 53 -9.47 23.27 15.35
CA HIS A 53 -9.69 23.17 16.77
C HIS A 53 -10.25 24.54 17.19
N THR A 54 -11.56 24.70 17.12
CA THR A 54 -12.24 25.80 17.79
C THR A 54 -12.16 25.49 19.28
N SER A 55 -11.14 26.04 19.93
CA SER A 55 -11.08 26.09 21.39
C SER A 55 -12.19 27.04 21.86
N THR A 56 -13.37 26.50 22.15
CA THR A 56 -14.34 27.18 23.00
C THR A 56 -13.86 26.98 24.44
N LYS A 57 -13.26 28.03 25.02
CA LYS A 57 -13.07 28.11 26.47
C LYS A 57 -14.45 28.28 27.11
N TRP A 58 -14.84 27.35 27.97
CA TRP A 58 -15.97 27.55 28.88
C TRP A 58 -15.46 28.37 30.08
N GLY A 59 -16.09 29.52 30.31
CA GLY A 59 -16.00 30.27 31.56
C GLY A 59 -17.03 29.79 32.55
#